data_AF-A0A7K2N3D8-F1
#
_entry.id   AF-A0A7K2N3D8-F1
#
_cell.length_a   1.000
_cell.length_b   1.000
_cell.length_c   1.000
_cell.angle_alpha   90.00
_cell.angle_beta   90.00
_cell.angle_gamma   90.00
#
_symmetry.space_group_name_H-M   'P 1'
#
loop_
_entity.id
_entity.type
_entity.pdbx_description
1 polymer ?
#
loop_
_entity_poly.entity_id
_entity_poly.type
_entity_poly.pdbx_seq_one_letter_code
_entity_poly.pdbx_strand_id
1 'polypeptide(L)'
;EMEGLKALDRTLLGGTPEEVPERFEASSPLTYVDDVKAPVYISAGVNDPRCPIRQVENYVERLEARGAVHEVYRYDAGHGSLVVDERIKQVALELDFARRHLPKR
;
A
#
# COMPACT_ATOMS: atom_id res chain seq x y z
N GLU A 1 -9.91 10.01 -14.51
CA GLU A 1 -9.16 9.81 -13.25
C GLU A 1 -7.69 9.50 -13.52
N MET A 2 -7.35 8.43 -14.26
CA MET A 2 -5.96 7.96 -14.43
C MET A 2 -4.99 8.97 -15.09
N GLU A 3 -5.43 9.72 -16.12
CA GLU A 3 -4.59 10.78 -16.72
C GLU A 3 -4.33 11.96 -15.77
N GLY A 4 -5.29 12.28 -14.90
CA GLY A 4 -5.11 13.30 -13.87
C GLY A 4 -4.07 12.88 -12.82
N LEU A 5 -4.09 11.60 -12.42
CA LEU A 5 -3.09 11.03 -11.51
C LEU A 5 -1.69 11.05 -12.13
N LYS A 6 -1.53 10.64 -13.39
CA LYS A 6 -0.24 10.72 -14.09
C LYS A 6 0.27 12.15 -14.21
N ALA A 7 -0.62 13.12 -14.45
CA ALA A 7 -0.23 14.53 -14.49
C ALA A 7 0.26 15.05 -13.12
N LEU A 8 -0.40 14.62 -12.04
CA LEU A 8 0.04 14.90 -10.67
C LEU A 8 1.41 14.29 -10.39
N ASP A 9 1.61 13.01 -10.70
CA ASP A 9 2.90 12.32 -10.51
C ASP A 9 4.04 13.02 -11.25
N ARG A 10 3.80 13.42 -12.51
CA ARG A 10 4.78 14.21 -13.29
C ARG A 10 5.14 15.52 -12.61
N THR A 11 4.17 16.20 -12.01
CA THR A 11 4.38 17.47 -11.32
C THR A 11 5.16 17.25 -10.02
N LEU A 12 4.82 16.21 -9.26
CA LEU A 12 5.46 15.89 -7.98
C LEU A 12 6.91 15.41 -8.15
N LEU A 13 7.15 14.57 -9.17
CA LEU A 13 8.44 13.94 -9.40
C LEU A 13 9.31 14.71 -10.40
N GLY A 14 8.74 15.69 -11.10
CA GLY A 14 9.44 16.60 -12.00
C GLY A 14 9.76 15.99 -13.37
N GLY A 15 8.92 15.07 -13.86
CA GLY A 15 9.05 14.40 -15.15
C GLY A 15 8.28 13.07 -15.19
N THR A 16 8.29 12.39 -16.33
CA THR A 16 7.79 11.01 -16.46
C THR A 16 8.77 9.99 -15.86
N PRO A 17 8.35 8.73 -15.61
CA PRO A 17 9.28 7.66 -15.22
C PRO A 17 10.46 7.48 -16.19
N GLU A 18 10.27 7.74 -17.48
CA GLU A 18 11.32 7.66 -18.50
C GLU A 18 12.28 8.86 -18.44
N GLU A 19 11.80 10.03 -18.04
CA GLU A 19 12.59 11.27 -17.97
C GLU A 19 13.41 11.36 -16.68
N VAL A 20 12.85 10.91 -15.55
CA VAL A 20 13.47 10.98 -14.22
C VAL A 20 13.44 9.63 -13.47
N PRO A 21 13.97 8.55 -14.06
CA PRO A 21 13.84 7.18 -13.52
C PRO A 21 14.34 7.05 -12.08
N GLU A 22 15.47 7.68 -11.76
CA GLU A 22 16.07 7.67 -10.42
C GLU A 22 15.14 8.26 -9.35
N ARG A 23 14.32 9.26 -9.69
CA ARG A 23 13.36 9.86 -8.75
C ARG A 23 12.19 8.93 -8.49
N PHE A 24 11.70 8.23 -9.52
CA PHE A 24 10.64 7.24 -9.37
C PHE A 24 11.12 6.03 -8.56
N GLU A 25 12.35 5.56 -8.81
CA GLU A 25 12.96 4.50 -8.02
C GLU A 25 13.12 4.92 -6.55
N ALA A 26 13.70 6.10 -6.29
CA ALA A 26 13.86 6.61 -4.93
C ALA A 26 12.53 6.90 -4.21
N SER A 27 11.43 7.09 -4.94
CA SER A 27 10.11 7.33 -4.37
C SER A 27 9.27 6.05 -4.23
N SER A 28 9.75 4.92 -4.73
CA SER A 28 9.04 3.65 -4.69
C SER A 28 9.29 2.93 -3.35
N PRO A 29 8.25 2.61 -2.57
CA PRO A 29 8.42 1.79 -1.35
C PRO A 29 9.03 0.41 -1.63
N LEU A 30 8.84 -0.12 -2.85
CA LEU A 30 9.41 -1.42 -3.25
C LEU A 30 10.94 -1.39 -3.29
N THR A 31 11.56 -0.23 -3.53
CA THR A 31 13.02 -0.06 -3.51
C THR A 31 13.62 -0.36 -2.13
N TYR A 32 12.86 -0.09 -1.06
CA TYR A 32 13.32 -0.19 0.33
C TYR A 32 12.62 -1.30 1.12
N VAL A 33 11.85 -2.13 0.45
CA VAL A 33 11.11 -3.23 1.09
C VAL A 33 12.04 -4.12 1.92
N ASP A 34 13.28 -4.30 1.48
CA ASP A 34 14.32 -5.11 2.15
C ASP A 34 14.78 -4.55 3.50
N ASP A 35 14.50 -3.28 3.78
CA ASP A 35 14.82 -2.61 5.03
C ASP A 35 13.65 -2.59 6.02
N VAL A 36 12.49 -3.12 5.65
CA VAL A 36 11.33 -3.23 6.54
C VAL A 36 11.64 -4.17 7.70
N LYS A 37 11.59 -3.63 8.92
CA LYS A 37 11.83 -4.34 10.20
C LYS A 37 10.58 -4.46 11.07
N ALA A 38 9.64 -3.53 10.93
CA ALA A 38 8.41 -3.53 11.70
C ALA A 38 7.36 -4.46 11.04
N PRO A 39 6.45 -5.05 11.81
CA PRO A 39 5.27 -5.70 11.27
C PRO A 39 4.45 -4.73 10.40
N VAL A 40 3.98 -5.18 9.22
CA VAL A 40 3.23 -4.36 8.27
C VAL A 40 1.79 -4.86 8.13
N TYR A 41 0.82 -3.96 8.25
CA TYR A 41 -0.57 -4.24 7.90
C TYR A 41 -0.93 -3.53 6.60
N ILE A 42 -1.56 -4.26 5.67
CA ILE A 42 -1.96 -3.77 4.35
C ILE A 42 -3.46 -4.00 4.18
N SER A 43 -4.20 -2.94 3.85
CA SER A 43 -5.63 -3.00 3.52
C SER A 43 -5.84 -2.42 2.13
N ALA A 44 -6.41 -3.21 1.21
CA ALA A 44 -6.53 -2.82 -0.20
C ALA A 44 -7.85 -3.27 -0.84
N GLY A 45 -8.47 -2.35 -1.57
CA GLY A 45 -9.64 -2.64 -2.40
C GLY A 45 -9.22 -3.32 -3.70
N VAL A 46 -9.78 -4.50 -3.99
CA VAL A 46 -9.36 -5.30 -5.16
C VAL A 46 -9.73 -4.66 -6.50
N ASN A 47 -10.72 -3.75 -6.50
CA ASN A 47 -11.24 -3.09 -7.69
C ASN A 47 -10.82 -1.60 -7.77
N ASP A 48 -9.74 -1.21 -7.09
CA ASP A 48 -9.26 0.18 -7.09
C ASP A 48 -8.71 0.61 -8.48
N PRO A 49 -9.37 1.54 -9.19
CA PRO A 49 -8.90 2.02 -10.49
C PRO A 49 -7.74 3.02 -10.39
N ARG A 50 -7.44 3.53 -9.18
CA ARG A 50 -6.39 4.51 -8.91
C ARG A 50 -5.08 3.82 -8.55
N CYS A 51 -5.16 2.79 -7.70
CA CYS A 51 -4.04 1.95 -7.32
C CYS A 51 -4.36 0.48 -7.64
N PRO A 52 -4.04 -0.01 -8.85
CA PRO A 52 -4.31 -1.39 -9.22
C PRO A 52 -3.70 -2.37 -8.22
N ILE A 53 -4.48 -3.38 -7.81
CA ILE A 53 -4.11 -4.34 -6.74
C ILE A 53 -2.73 -4.99 -6.97
N ARG A 54 -2.29 -5.14 -8.22
CA ARG A 54 -0.96 -5.67 -8.57
C ARG A 54 0.19 -4.95 -7.88
N GLN A 55 0.07 -3.65 -7.61
CA GLN A 55 1.12 -2.91 -6.88
C GLN A 55 1.25 -3.39 -5.44
N VAL A 56 0.12 -3.69 -4.79
CA VAL A 56 0.08 -4.28 -3.46
C VAL A 56 0.63 -5.71 -3.49
N GLU A 57 0.21 -6.53 -4.46
CA GLU A 57 0.68 -7.91 -4.57
C GLU A 57 2.20 -7.99 -4.76
N ASN A 58 2.79 -7.15 -5.62
CA ASN A 58 4.25 -7.10 -5.80
C ASN A 58 4.98 -6.82 -4.47
N TYR A 59 4.41 -5.95 -3.62
CA TYR A 59 5.01 -5.61 -2.32
C TYR A 59 4.85 -6.75 -1.31
N VAL A 60 3.66 -7.36 -1.27
CA VAL A 60 3.36 -8.53 -0.41
C VAL A 60 4.27 -9.71 -0.76
N GLU A 61 4.40 -10.05 -2.04
CA GLU A 61 5.30 -11.12 -2.50
C GLU A 61 6.74 -10.89 -2.03
N ARG A 62 7.20 -9.64 -2.02
CA ARG A 62 8.56 -9.32 -1.58
C ARG A 62 8.71 -9.35 -0.05
N LEU A 63 7.68 -8.97 0.71
CA LEU A 63 7.65 -9.18 2.16
C LEU A 63 7.62 -10.66 2.53
N GLU A 64 6.80 -11.46 1.84
CA GLU A 64 6.70 -12.92 2.01
C GLU A 64 8.03 -13.61 1.72
N ALA A 65 8.68 -13.28 0.60
CA ALA A 65 9.98 -13.85 0.22
C ALA A 65 11.08 -13.62 1.26
N ARG A 66 10.94 -12.61 2.12
CA ARG A 66 11.86 -12.29 3.22
C ARG A 66 11.43 -12.85 4.57
N GLY A 67 10.23 -13.42 4.67
CA GLY A 67 9.64 -13.80 5.96
C GLY A 67 9.35 -12.61 6.87
N ALA A 68 9.14 -11.41 6.30
CA ALA A 68 8.76 -10.24 7.08
C ALA A 68 7.36 -10.44 7.68
N VAL A 69 7.15 -10.01 8.93
CA VAL A 69 5.83 -10.10 9.57
C VAL A 69 4.88 -9.13 8.87
N HIS A 70 3.82 -9.66 8.26
CA HIS A 70 2.83 -8.83 7.60
C HIS A 70 1.44 -9.49 7.58
N GLU A 71 0.40 -8.66 7.45
CA GLU A 71 -0.99 -9.08 7.30
C GLU A 71 -1.64 -8.29 6.18
N VAL A 72 -2.46 -8.97 5.37
CA VAL A 72 -3.13 -8.36 4.21
C VAL A 72 -4.63 -8.59 4.29
N TYR A 73 -5.39 -7.50 4.29
CA TYR A 73 -6.83 -7.51 4.18
C TYR A 73 -7.26 -6.96 2.81
N ARG A 74 -7.86 -7.83 2.00
CA ARG A 74 -8.40 -7.49 0.68
C ARG A 74 -9.91 -7.39 0.76
N TYR A 75 -10.49 -6.32 0.22
CA TYR A 75 -11.93 -6.09 0.26
C TYR A 75 -12.50 -5.73 -1.11
N ASP A 76 -13.77 -6.07 -1.33
CA ASP A 76 -14.47 -5.89 -2.60
C ASP A 76 -14.97 -4.44 -2.77
N ALA A 77 -14.04 -3.52 -2.99
CA ALA A 77 -14.33 -2.12 -3.30
C ALA A 77 -13.23 -1.50 -4.17
N GLY A 78 -13.45 -0.23 -4.56
CA GLY A 78 -12.47 0.59 -5.27
C GLY A 78 -11.38 1.16 -4.33
N HIS A 79 -11.05 2.44 -4.48
CA HIS A 79 -10.03 3.12 -3.66
C HIS A 79 -10.35 3.24 -2.16
N GLY A 80 -11.56 2.87 -1.78
CA GLY A 80 -12.05 2.83 -0.41
C GLY A 80 -13.48 2.34 -0.42
N SER A 81 -13.97 1.96 0.76
CA SER A 81 -15.37 1.59 0.94
C SER A 81 -16.16 2.73 1.57
N LEU A 82 -17.34 3.02 1.01
CA LEU A 82 -18.35 3.90 1.61
C LEU A 82 -19.34 3.12 2.49
N VAL A 83 -19.19 1.79 2.56
CA VAL A 83 -20.03 0.93 3.41
C VAL A 83 -19.54 1.06 4.85
N VAL A 84 -20.43 1.49 5.74
CA VAL A 84 -20.11 1.73 7.16
C VAL A 84 -19.58 0.47 7.83
N ASP A 85 -20.21 -0.69 7.60
CA ASP A 85 -19.78 -1.96 8.18
C ASP A 85 -18.37 -2.36 7.75
N GLU A 86 -18.03 -2.12 6.48
CA GLU A 86 -16.69 -2.37 5.95
C GLU A 86 -15.67 -1.44 6.59
N ARG A 87 -16.02 -0.15 6.77
CA ARG A 87 -15.17 0.81 7.49
C ARG A 87 -14.94 0.41 8.95
N ILE A 88 -15.98 -0.03 9.66
CA ILE A 88 -15.87 -0.51 11.04
C ILE A 88 -14.94 -1.72 11.10
N LYS A 89 -15.10 -2.67 10.19
CA LYS A 89 -14.25 -3.88 10.10
C LYS A 89 -12.79 -3.52 9.84
N GLN A 90 -12.51 -2.63 8.89
CA GLN A 90 -11.15 -2.17 8.58
C GLN A 90 -10.46 -1.58 9.82
N VAL A 91 -11.14 -0.65 10.51
CA VAL A 91 -10.59 -0.02 11.72
C VAL A 91 -10.40 -1.06 12.85
N ALA A 92 -11.32 -2.00 13.02
CA ALA A 92 -11.19 -3.05 14.02
C ALA A 92 -9.95 -3.94 13.76
N LEU A 93 -9.69 -4.29 12.50
CA LEU A 93 -8.51 -5.06 12.10
C LEU A 93 -7.21 -4.27 12.31
N GLU A 94 -7.17 -2.99 11.93
CA GLU A 94 -6.03 -2.10 12.16
C GLU A 94 -5.69 -1.98 13.65
N LEU A 95 -6.72 -1.80 14.50
CA LEU A 95 -6.56 -1.69 15.95
C LEU A 95 -6.08 -3.00 16.57
N ASP A 96 -6.62 -4.15 16.15
CA ASP A 96 -6.16 -5.45 16.64
C ASP A 96 -4.71 -5.74 16.24
N PHE A 97 -4.35 -5.45 14.98
CA PHE A 97 -2.98 -5.57 14.50
C PHE A 97 -2.01 -4.72 15.33
N ALA A 98 -2.33 -3.45 15.55
CA ALA A 98 -1.52 -2.55 16.35
C ALA A 98 -1.40 -3.05 17.79
N ARG A 99 -2.50 -3.50 18.39
CA ARG A 99 -2.53 -4.03 19.76
C ARG A 99 -1.64 -5.27 19.93
N ARG A 100 -1.55 -6.14 18.92
CA ARG A 100 -0.72 -7.36 18.96
C ARG A 100 0.78 -7.07 18.80
N HIS A 101 1.14 -6.01 18.09
CA HIS A 101 2.54 -5.73 17.73
C HIS A 101 3.17 -4.57 18.50
N LEU A 102 2.38 -3.74 19.19
CA LEU A 102 2.89 -2.69 20.05
C LEU A 102 3.12 -3.19 21.48
N PRO A 103 4.18 -2.71 22.17
CA PRO A 103 4.43 -3.05 23.56
C PRO A 103 3.28 -2.55 24.45
N LYS A 104 2.90 -3.36 25.44
CA LYS A 104 2.02 -2.92 26.52
C LYS A 104 2.78 -1.89 27.36
N ARG A 105 2.18 -0.72 27.56
CA ARG A 105 2.68 0.28 28.51
C ARG A 105 2.42 -0.15 29.95
#